data_AF-A0A3C0C0V1-F1
#
_entry.id   AF-A0A3C0C0V1-F1
#
_cell.length_a   1.000
_cell.length_b   1.000
_cell.length_c   1.000
_cell.angle_alpha   90.00
_cell.angle_beta   90.00
_cell.angle_gamma   90.00
#
_symmetry.space_group_name_H-M   'P 1'
#
loop_
_entity.id
_entity.type
_entity.pdbx_description
1 polymer ?
#
loop_
_entity_poly.entity_id
_entity_poly.type
_entity_poly.pdbx_seq_one_letter_code
_entity_poly.pdbx_strand_id
1 'polypeptide(L)'
;MKFTSIILISLFAYTPLYGEITGNIDYGKKLAEEAPSPLILQILLYKYLDSPKQLLRNGCQGCHELKTFEGNSKEEILDRILKSWHASGYIEEDLNDLTEYLFKETNKS
;
A
#
# COMPACT_ATOMS: atom_id res chain seq x y z
N MET A 1 4.32 -58.12 2.91
CA MET A 1 4.53 -57.02 1.94
C MET A 1 4.53 -55.72 2.72
N LYS A 2 5.65 -55.00 2.77
CA LYS A 2 5.74 -53.71 3.48
C LYS A 2 5.39 -52.61 2.47
N PHE A 3 4.26 -51.94 2.66
CA PHE A 3 3.88 -50.76 1.88
C PHE A 3 4.66 -49.57 2.43
N THR A 4 5.70 -49.16 1.72
CA THR A 4 6.39 -47.89 1.94
C THR A 4 5.52 -46.79 1.34
N SER A 5 4.74 -46.12 2.19
CA SER A 5 4.00 -44.92 1.79
C SER A 5 5.00 -43.79 1.53
N ILE A 6 5.26 -43.50 0.26
CA ILE A 6 6.01 -42.31 -0.15
C ILE A 6 5.06 -41.12 -0.01
N ILE A 7 5.22 -40.34 1.05
CA ILE A 7 4.55 -39.05 1.21
C ILE A 7 5.25 -38.07 0.28
N LEU A 8 4.64 -37.82 -0.89
CA LEU A 8 5.04 -36.72 -1.76
C LEU A 8 4.62 -35.40 -1.07
N ILE A 9 5.58 -34.73 -0.45
CA ILE A 9 5.40 -33.35 0.00
C ILE A 9 5.41 -32.48 -1.25
N SER A 10 4.22 -32.17 -1.78
CA SER A 10 4.08 -31.14 -2.80
C SER A 10 4.44 -29.79 -2.18
N LEU A 11 5.65 -29.33 -2.45
CA LEU A 11 6.04 -27.94 -2.27
C LEU A 11 5.14 -27.08 -3.16
N PHE A 12 4.05 -26.57 -2.60
CA PHE A 12 3.34 -25.44 -3.17
C PHE A 12 4.28 -24.24 -3.07
N ALA A 13 5.01 -23.97 -4.15
CA ALA A 13 5.65 -22.67 -4.34
C ALA A 13 4.51 -21.64 -4.43
N TYR A 14 4.25 -20.93 -3.33
CA TYR A 14 3.44 -19.72 -3.35
C TYR A 14 4.24 -18.65 -4.11
N THR A 15 4.23 -18.70 -5.44
CA THR A 15 4.50 -17.49 -6.22
C THR A 15 3.31 -16.58 -5.93
N PRO A 16 3.49 -15.42 -5.29
CA PRO A 16 2.37 -14.52 -5.16
C PRO A 16 2.00 -14.11 -6.57
N LEU A 17 0.76 -14.40 -6.95
CA LEU A 17 0.17 -14.02 -8.22
C LEU A 17 -0.13 -12.52 -8.16
N TYR A 18 0.90 -11.69 -7.96
CA TYR A 18 0.75 -10.26 -8.14
C TYR A 18 0.70 -10.03 -9.64
N GLY A 19 -0.46 -9.58 -10.12
CA GLY A 19 -0.56 -9.00 -11.45
C GLY A 19 0.42 -7.83 -11.59
N GLU A 20 0.70 -7.42 -12.83
CA GLU A 20 1.57 -6.28 -13.08
C GLU A 20 1.05 -5.04 -12.33
N ILE A 21 1.88 -4.45 -11.46
CA ILE A 21 1.52 -3.25 -10.69
C ILE A 21 1.48 -2.08 -11.68
N THR A 22 0.27 -1.80 -12.15
CA THR A 22 -0.04 -0.74 -13.11
C THR A 22 -1.25 0.03 -12.62
N GLY A 23 -1.23 1.35 -12.82
CA GLY A 23 -2.29 2.21 -12.32
C GLY A 23 -2.35 3.58 -12.98
N ASN A 24 -3.41 4.33 -12.68
CA ASN A 24 -3.63 5.70 -13.09
C ASN A 24 -2.81 6.66 -12.21
N ILE A 25 -1.81 7.30 -12.80
CA ILE A 25 -0.90 8.22 -12.11
C ILE A 25 -1.65 9.44 -11.53
N ASP A 26 -2.59 10.01 -12.28
CA ASP A 26 -3.30 11.22 -11.85
C ASP A 26 -4.20 10.94 -10.65
N TYR A 27 -4.83 9.75 -10.64
CA TYR A 27 -5.61 9.31 -9.50
C TYR A 27 -4.72 8.93 -8.32
N GLY A 28 -3.60 8.23 -8.55
CA GLY A 28 -2.60 7.94 -7.53
C GLY A 28 -2.04 9.21 -6.86
N LYS A 29 -1.82 10.28 -7.63
CA LYS A 29 -1.46 11.60 -7.11
C LYS A 29 -2.54 12.14 -6.18
N LYS A 30 -3.80 12.10 -6.62
CA LYS A 30 -4.93 12.55 -5.81
C LYS A 30 -5.03 11.77 -4.51
N LEU A 31 -4.80 10.47 -4.53
CA LEU A 31 -4.75 9.65 -3.31
C LEU A 31 -3.59 10.07 -2.41
N ALA A 32 -2.40 10.30 -2.97
CA ALA A 32 -1.23 10.71 -2.20
C ALA A 32 -1.39 12.10 -1.54
N GLU A 33 -2.10 13.02 -2.19
CA GLU A 33 -2.31 14.39 -1.70
C GLU A 33 -3.53 14.50 -0.78
N GLU A 34 -4.65 13.86 -1.14
CA GLU A 34 -5.98 14.20 -0.63
C GLU A 34 -6.72 13.03 0.03
N ALA A 35 -6.18 11.80 -0.02
CA ALA A 35 -6.92 10.65 0.50
C ALA A 35 -7.22 10.83 1.99
N PRO A 36 -8.50 10.78 2.40
CA PRO A 36 -8.83 10.81 3.80
C PRO A 36 -8.39 9.51 4.45
N SER A 37 -8.05 9.56 5.73
CA SER A 37 -7.74 8.35 6.48
C SER A 37 -8.92 7.38 6.52
N PRO A 38 -8.69 6.05 6.69
CA PRO A 38 -9.76 5.08 6.80
C PRO A 38 -10.75 5.47 7.91
N LEU A 39 -12.06 5.30 7.71
CA LEU A 39 -13.10 5.76 8.64
C LEU A 39 -12.86 5.31 10.10
N ILE A 40 -12.36 4.09 10.29
CA ILE A 40 -11.99 3.56 11.61
C ILE A 40 -10.88 4.38 12.25
N LEU A 41 -9.86 4.74 11.51
CA LEU A 41 -8.84 5.65 12.02
C LEU A 41 -9.46 7.00 12.34
N GLN A 42 -10.27 7.57 11.45
CA GLN A 42 -10.89 8.88 11.71
C GLN A 42 -11.60 8.89 13.06
N ILE A 43 -12.42 7.87 13.33
CA ILE A 43 -13.12 7.69 14.60
C ILE A 43 -12.15 7.58 15.78
N LEU A 44 -11.07 6.81 15.64
CA LEU A 44 -10.05 6.69 16.69
C LEU A 44 -9.34 8.03 16.95
N LEU A 45 -8.92 8.74 15.91
CA LEU A 45 -8.25 10.04 16.05
C LEU A 45 -9.15 11.11 16.66
N TYR A 46 -10.44 11.14 16.28
CA TYR A 46 -11.43 12.03 16.89
C TYR A 46 -11.58 11.80 18.41
N LYS A 47 -11.37 10.56 18.87
CA LYS A 47 -11.46 10.22 20.29
C LYS A 47 -10.20 10.59 21.09
N TYR A 48 -9.03 10.62 20.45
CA TYR A 48 -7.74 10.70 21.14
C TYR A 48 -6.90 11.95 20.82
N LEU A 49 -7.30 12.79 19.86
CA LEU A 49 -6.53 13.98 19.48
C LEU A 49 -7.32 15.28 19.66
N ASP A 50 -6.65 16.28 20.22
CA ASP A 50 -7.21 17.62 20.44
C ASP A 50 -7.52 18.37 19.13
N SER A 51 -6.89 17.99 18.00
CA SER A 51 -7.16 18.56 16.67
C SER A 51 -7.00 17.52 15.56
N PRO A 52 -8.04 16.71 15.28
CA PRO A 52 -7.97 15.63 14.29
C PRO A 52 -7.96 16.15 12.83
N LYS A 53 -8.30 17.42 12.58
CA LYS A 53 -8.45 17.99 11.23
C LYS A 53 -7.21 17.86 10.33
N GLN A 54 -5.99 17.86 10.89
CA GLN A 54 -4.76 17.70 10.11
C GLN A 54 -4.52 16.26 9.62
N LEU A 55 -5.10 15.26 10.28
CA LEU A 55 -4.90 13.83 9.96
C LEU A 55 -6.03 13.23 9.11
N LEU A 56 -7.09 14.00 8.89
CA LEU A 56 -8.29 13.55 8.19
C LEU A 56 -8.31 13.94 6.71
N ARG A 57 -7.39 14.82 6.29
CA ARG A 57 -7.48 15.50 4.99
C ARG A 57 -6.25 15.38 4.11
N ASN A 58 -5.23 14.65 4.56
CA ASN A 58 -3.99 14.58 3.83
C ASN A 58 -3.67 13.11 3.57
N GLY A 59 -3.45 12.77 2.30
CA GLY A 59 -2.95 11.45 1.90
C GLY A 59 -1.52 11.23 2.37
N CYS A 60 -0.77 10.36 1.69
CA CYS A 60 0.63 10.08 2.00
C CYS A 60 1.48 11.35 2.26
N GLN A 61 1.29 12.40 1.45
CA GLN A 61 2.07 13.63 1.51
C GLN A 61 1.72 14.56 2.67
N GLY A 62 0.65 14.27 3.40
CA GLY A 62 0.36 14.95 4.66
C GLY A 62 1.37 14.69 5.76
N CYS A 63 1.99 13.51 5.72
CA CYS A 63 2.85 13.00 6.78
C CYS A 63 4.22 12.54 6.25
N HIS A 64 4.36 12.30 4.95
CA HIS A 64 5.57 11.76 4.33
C HIS A 64 6.03 12.63 3.16
N GLU A 65 7.33 12.85 3.04
CA GLU A 65 7.91 13.38 1.80
C GLU A 65 8.03 12.28 0.75
N LEU A 66 7.93 12.62 -0.54
CA LEU A 66 8.07 11.66 -1.64
C LEU A 66 9.40 10.88 -1.57
N LYS A 67 10.50 11.52 -1.16
CA LYS A 67 11.82 10.88 -1.00
C LYS A 67 11.82 9.63 -0.11
N THR A 68 10.78 9.44 0.72
CA THR A 68 10.58 8.23 1.54
C THR A 68 10.55 6.93 0.72
N PHE A 69 10.17 7.03 -0.57
CA PHE A 69 10.06 5.91 -1.51
C PHE A 69 11.19 5.87 -2.55
N GLU A 70 12.18 6.76 -2.45
CA GLU A 70 13.30 6.81 -3.40
C GLU A 70 14.09 5.50 -3.40
N GLY A 71 14.48 5.03 -4.59
CA GLY A 71 15.22 3.80 -4.78
C GLY A 71 14.45 2.50 -4.51
N ASN A 72 13.16 2.56 -4.18
CA ASN A 72 12.32 1.37 -3.97
C ASN A 72 11.69 0.93 -5.31
N SER A 73 11.56 -0.38 -5.52
CA SER A 73 10.77 -0.93 -6.63
C SER A 73 9.26 -0.74 -6.38
N LYS A 74 8.43 -0.96 -7.41
CA LYS A 74 6.97 -0.91 -7.25
C LYS A 74 6.49 -1.94 -6.21
N GLU A 75 7.06 -3.14 -6.24
CA GLU A 75 6.72 -4.23 -5.31
C GLU A 75 7.09 -3.86 -3.88
N GLU A 76 8.24 -3.23 -3.67
CA GLU A 76 8.66 -2.75 -2.35
C GLU A 76 7.77 -1.62 -1.84
N ILE A 77 7.38 -0.69 -2.70
CA ILE A 77 6.44 0.39 -2.35
C ILE A 77 5.07 -0.21 -1.98
N LEU A 78 4.52 -1.10 -2.80
CA LEU A 78 3.23 -1.75 -2.54
C LEU A 78 3.27 -2.55 -1.23
N ASP A 79 4.31 -3.35 -1.00
CA ASP A 79 4.48 -4.13 0.23
C ASP A 79 4.52 -3.22 1.47
N ARG A 80 5.21 -2.08 1.39
CA ARG A 80 5.25 -1.09 2.48
C ARG A 80 3.89 -0.46 2.75
N ILE A 81 3.12 -0.16 1.69
CA ILE A 81 1.76 0.39 1.84
C ILE A 81 0.85 -0.66 2.49
N LEU A 82 0.87 -1.91 1.98
CA LEU A 82 0.06 -3.02 2.49
C LEU A 82 0.35 -3.34 3.97
N LYS A 83 1.61 -3.23 4.40
CA LYS A 83 2.02 -3.39 5.80
C LYS A 83 1.70 -2.18 6.67
N SER A 84 1.32 -1.05 6.08
CA SER A 84 0.92 0.13 6.82
C SER A 84 -0.51 0.00 7.34
N TRP A 85 -0.77 0.62 8.49
CA TRP A 85 -2.11 0.69 9.07
C TRP A 85 -3.10 1.50 8.21
N HIS A 86 -2.59 2.32 7.27
CA HIS A 86 -3.39 3.11 6.34
C HIS A 86 -4.03 2.28 5.21
N ALA A 87 -3.49 1.09 4.89
CA ALA A 87 -3.99 0.26 3.80
C ALA A 87 -5.47 -0.12 3.92
N SER A 88 -6.00 -0.12 5.15
CA SER A 88 -7.39 -0.48 5.45
C SER A 88 -8.47 0.38 4.78
N GLY A 89 -8.10 1.51 4.17
CA GLY A 89 -9.01 2.41 3.45
C GLY A 89 -8.97 2.30 1.93
N TYR A 90 -8.11 1.44 1.37
CA TYR A 90 -7.86 1.35 -0.07
C TYR A 90 -8.37 0.03 -0.65
N ILE A 91 -8.92 0.10 -1.85
CA ILE A 91 -9.11 -1.10 -2.70
C ILE A 91 -7.83 -1.41 -3.48
N GLU A 92 -7.75 -2.57 -4.12
CA GLU A 92 -6.55 -3.00 -4.85
C GLU A 92 -6.15 -2.00 -5.95
N GLU A 93 -7.14 -1.43 -6.64
CA GLU A 93 -6.94 -0.42 -7.67
C GLU A 93 -6.34 0.87 -7.09
N ASP A 94 -6.81 1.33 -5.92
CA ASP A 94 -6.24 2.49 -5.24
C ASP A 94 -4.77 2.25 -4.88
N LEU A 95 -4.43 1.04 -4.42
CA LEU A 95 -3.08 0.65 -4.05
C LEU A 95 -2.14 0.62 -5.26
N ASN A 96 -2.63 0.12 -6.40
CA ASN A 96 -1.87 0.09 -7.64
C ASN A 96 -1.66 1.50 -8.21
N ASP A 97 -2.70 2.34 -8.22
CA ASP A 97 -2.64 3.74 -8.65
C ASP A 97 -1.66 4.54 -7.79
N LEU A 98 -1.76 4.40 -6.46
CA LEU A 98 -0.86 5.04 -5.51
C LEU A 98 0.59 4.56 -5.68
N THR A 99 0.80 3.26 -5.86
CA THR A 99 2.14 2.69 -6.08
C THR A 99 2.76 3.18 -7.38
N GLU A 100 1.97 3.21 -8.46
CA GLU A 100 2.42 3.71 -9.77
C GLU A 100 2.87 5.17 -9.69
N TYR A 101 2.06 6.01 -9.05
CA TYR A 101 2.36 7.43 -8.84
C TYR A 101 3.64 7.61 -8.03
N LEU A 102 3.72 6.98 -6.85
CA LEU A 102 4.87 7.12 -5.95
C LEU A 102 6.16 6.68 -6.65
N PHE A 103 6.14 5.51 -7.30
CA PHE A 103 7.29 5.00 -8.02
C PHE A 103 7.75 5.95 -9.14
N LYS A 104 6.81 6.46 -9.95
CA LYS A 104 7.16 7.36 -11.05
C LYS A 104 7.68 8.69 -10.55
N GLU A 105 7.04 9.31 -9.57
CA GLU A 105 7.49 10.61 -9.07
C GLU A 105 8.85 10.55 -8.37
N THR A 106 9.13 9.49 -7.59
CA THR A 106 10.43 9.38 -6.92
C THR A 106 11.59 9.01 -7.84
N ASN A 107 11.28 8.44 -9.00
CA ASN A 107 12.30 8.05 -10.00
C ASN A 107 12.29 8.97 -11.23
N LYS A 108 11.55 10.09 -11.19
CA LYS A 108 11.71 11.17 -12.18
C LYS A 108 13.04 11.87 -11.92
N SER A 109 13.95 11.77 -12.88
CA SER A 109 15.23 12.50 -12.89
C SER A 109 15.04 14.00 -13.03
#